data_AF-A0A1H6I512-F1
#
_entry.id   AF-A0A1H6I512-F1
#
_cell.length_a   1.000
_cell.length_b   1.000
_cell.length_c   1.000
_cell.angle_alpha   90.00
_cell.angle_beta   90.00
_cell.angle_gamma   90.00
#
_symmetry.space_group_name_H-M   'P 1'
#
loop_
_entity.id
_entity.type
_entity.pdbx_description
1 polymer ?
#
loop_
_entity_poly.entity_id
_entity_poly.type
_entity_poly.pdbx_seq_one_letter_code
_entity_poly.pdbx_strand_id
1 'polypeptide(L)'
;MKILKALLRLAACEILCLFIDITFAASGSTLIKLICLVCTVMIMIFVLADFSVKEAKADMKASRMDGSTINKAAIFAAGGAVTLPPLISWILLYISAKGSSFEYYPLHKLLNAPFLQFYNIINSSIHACDLSNADLTVMLVPIVFPSLAVIIPYLVTCGKETEK
;
A
#
# COMPACT_ATOMS: atom_id res chain seq x y z
N MET A 1 -19.18 -6.49 -0.57
CA MET A 1 -18.23 -5.68 -1.38
C MET A 1 -16.88 -5.56 -0.67
N LYS A 2 -16.03 -6.60 -0.70
CA LYS A 2 -14.73 -6.59 0.00
C LYS A 2 -13.70 -5.67 -0.66
N ILE A 3 -13.71 -5.65 -1.99
CA ILE A 3 -12.87 -4.78 -2.82
C ILE A 3 -13.06 -3.30 -2.46
N LEU A 4 -14.32 -2.83 -2.45
CA LEU A 4 -14.62 -1.43 -2.15
C LEU A 4 -14.18 -1.03 -0.73
N LYS A 5 -14.42 -1.90 0.26
CA LYS A 5 -13.97 -1.67 1.63
C LYS A 5 -12.45 -1.60 1.74
N ALA A 6 -11.73 -2.50 1.06
CA ALA A 6 -10.27 -2.52 1.04
C ALA A 6 -9.70 -1.24 0.40
N LEU A 7 -10.27 -0.80 -0.73
CA LEU A 7 -9.89 0.45 -1.40
C LEU A 7 -10.17 1.68 -0.53
N LEU A 8 -11.32 1.74 0.14
CA LEU A 8 -11.64 2.84 1.04
C LEU A 8 -10.68 2.90 2.24
N ARG A 9 -10.28 1.74 2.78
CA ARG A 9 -9.28 1.65 3.85
C ARG A 9 -7.90 2.09 3.38
N LEU A 10 -7.52 1.70 2.17
CA LEU A 10 -6.27 2.17 1.54
C LEU A 10 -6.31 3.70 1.38
N ALA A 11 -7.37 4.27 0.83
CA ALA A 11 -7.51 5.72 0.66
C ALA A 11 -7.49 6.49 1.99
N ALA A 12 -8.16 5.96 3.03
CA ALA A 12 -8.08 6.56 4.37
C ALA A 12 -6.65 6.49 4.95
N CYS A 13 -5.94 5.38 4.69
CA CYS A 13 -4.56 5.21 5.10
C CYS A 13 -3.61 6.17 4.36
N GLU A 14 -3.79 6.34 3.05
CA GLU A 14 -3.06 7.31 2.23
C GLU A 14 -3.16 8.71 2.84
N ILE A 15 -4.39 9.18 3.13
CA ILE A 15 -4.63 10.51 3.73
C ILE A 15 -3.95 10.63 5.10
N LEU A 16 -4.04 9.59 5.94
CA LEU A 16 -3.41 9.58 7.25
C LEU A 16 -1.87 9.63 7.15
N CYS A 17 -1.28 8.86 6.23
CA CYS A 17 0.16 8.87 6.01
C CYS A 17 0.62 10.23 5.47
N LEU A 18 -0.14 10.82 4.54
CA LEU A 18 0.13 12.15 4.01
C LEU A 18 0.17 13.22 5.11
N PHE A 19 -0.76 13.16 6.06
CA PHE A 19 -0.78 14.07 7.20
C PHE A 19 0.50 13.93 8.05
N ILE A 20 0.94 12.69 8.30
CA ILE A 20 2.17 12.41 9.05
C ILE A 20 3.38 12.93 8.26
N ASP A 21 3.47 12.61 6.98
CA ASP A 21 4.59 13.02 6.11
C ASP A 21 4.73 14.53 6.00
N ILE A 22 3.63 15.27 5.83
CA ILE A 22 3.65 16.74 5.80
C ILE A 22 4.15 17.30 7.13
N THR A 23 3.71 16.72 8.26
CA THR A 23 4.13 17.17 9.60
C THR A 23 5.63 16.99 9.80
N PHE A 24 6.21 15.92 9.25
CA PHE A 24 7.64 15.64 9.34
C PHE A 24 8.47 16.17 8.16
N ALA A 25 7.84 16.71 7.12
CA ALA A 25 8.52 17.23 5.92
C ALA A 25 9.46 18.41 6.22
N ALA A 26 9.20 19.16 7.30
CA ALA A 26 10.06 20.24 7.77
C ALA A 26 11.42 19.72 8.32
N SER A 27 11.55 18.43 8.59
CA SER A 27 12.78 17.84 9.08
C SER A 27 13.73 17.48 7.94
N GLY A 28 14.84 18.21 7.82
CA GLY A 28 15.91 17.92 6.87
C GLY A 28 16.74 16.67 7.18
N SER A 29 16.53 16.03 8.35
CA SER A 29 17.34 14.89 8.79
C SER A 29 16.90 13.57 8.16
N THR A 30 17.85 12.87 7.51
CA THR A 30 17.63 11.52 6.93
C THR A 30 17.12 10.50 7.96
N LEU A 31 17.57 10.60 9.22
CA LEU A 31 17.14 9.71 10.29
C LEU A 31 15.65 9.86 10.59
N ILE A 32 15.14 11.10 10.58
CA ILE A 32 13.72 11.38 10.82
C ILE A 32 12.87 10.89 9.65
N LYS A 33 13.36 11.02 8.40
CA LYS A 33 12.69 10.45 7.21
C LYS A 33 12.56 8.93 7.30
N LEU A 34 13.59 8.24 7.81
CA LEU A 34 13.56 6.78 7.97
C LEU A 34 12.56 6.35 9.07
N ILE A 35 12.54 7.03 10.22
CA ILE A 35 11.56 6.76 11.27
C ILE A 35 10.13 7.00 10.75
N CYS A 36 9.93 8.09 10.02
CA CYS A 36 8.64 8.43 9.42
C CYS A 36 8.21 7.37 8.40
N LEU A 37 9.11 6.91 7.53
CA LEU A 37 8.87 5.81 6.60
C LEU A 37 8.41 4.53 7.31
N VAL A 38 9.12 4.11 8.36
CA VAL A 38 8.75 2.91 9.11
C VAL A 38 7.37 3.10 9.73
N CYS A 39 7.07 4.27 10.27
CA CYS A 39 5.78 4.58 10.87
C CYS A 39 4.63 4.50 9.85
N THR A 40 4.75 5.18 8.71
CA THR A 40 3.69 5.24 7.70
C THR A 40 3.44 3.87 7.05
N VAL A 41 4.51 3.11 6.76
CA VAL A 41 4.40 1.73 6.27
C VAL A 41 3.72 0.82 7.31
N MET A 42 4.10 0.93 8.58
CA MET A 42 3.48 0.12 9.65
C MET A 42 2.00 0.45 9.84
N ILE A 43 1.61 1.73 9.76
CA ILE A 43 0.21 2.15 9.80
C ILE A 43 -0.57 1.50 8.65
N MET A 44 -0.04 1.55 7.43
CA MET A 44 -0.67 0.90 6.27
C MET A 44 -0.84 -0.60 6.49
N ILE A 45 0.21 -1.28 6.95
CA ILE A 45 0.15 -2.72 7.23
C ILE A 45 -0.93 -3.00 8.28
N PHE A 46 -0.96 -2.28 9.40
CA PHE A 46 -1.91 -2.53 10.48
C PHE A 46 -3.36 -2.22 10.10
N VAL A 47 -3.62 -1.13 9.37
CA VAL A 47 -4.97 -0.75 8.94
C VAL A 47 -5.54 -1.80 7.98
N LEU A 48 -4.74 -2.25 7.01
CA LEU A 48 -5.15 -3.28 6.06
C LEU A 48 -5.26 -4.65 6.73
N ALA A 49 -4.36 -4.99 7.65
CA ALA A 49 -4.41 -6.23 8.40
C ALA A 49 -5.65 -6.31 9.31
N ASP A 50 -5.98 -5.24 10.03
CA ASP A 50 -7.19 -5.18 10.87
C ASP A 50 -8.46 -5.39 10.05
N PHE A 51 -8.54 -4.77 8.87
CA PHE A 51 -9.62 -5.02 7.92
C PHE A 51 -9.70 -6.51 7.53
N SER A 52 -8.58 -7.11 7.13
CA SER A 52 -8.52 -8.52 6.72
C SER A 52 -8.87 -9.49 7.84
N VAL A 53 -8.44 -9.23 9.07
CA VAL A 53 -8.79 -10.06 10.24
C VAL A 53 -10.29 -9.98 10.52
N LYS A 54 -10.90 -8.79 10.41
CA LYS A 54 -12.35 -8.62 10.60
C LYS A 54 -13.17 -9.33 9.53
N GLU A 55 -12.76 -9.24 8.27
CA GLU A 55 -13.44 -9.95 7.18
C GLU A 55 -13.23 -11.47 7.28
N ALA A 56 -12.05 -11.94 7.68
CA ALA A 56 -11.82 -13.37 7.94
C ALA A 56 -12.77 -13.90 9.02
N LYS A 57 -12.89 -13.22 10.16
CA LYS A 57 -13.81 -13.62 11.24
C LYS A 57 -15.28 -13.61 10.78
N ALA A 58 -15.67 -12.64 9.95
CA ALA A 58 -17.02 -12.56 9.41
C ALA A 58 -17.33 -13.73 8.46
N ASP A 59 -16.41 -14.03 7.54
CA ASP A 59 -16.54 -15.17 6.62
C ASP A 59 -16.61 -16.50 7.36
N MET A 60 -15.77 -16.67 8.39
CA MET A 60 -15.77 -17.87 9.21
C MET A 60 -17.07 -18.06 9.97
N LYS A 61 -17.64 -16.98 10.52
CA LYS A 61 -18.95 -17.02 11.18
C LYS A 61 -20.05 -17.41 10.18
N ALA A 62 -20.02 -16.85 8.97
CA ALA A 62 -20.99 -17.17 7.93
C ALA A 62 -20.86 -18.64 7.47
N SER A 63 -19.64 -19.12 7.23
CA SER A 63 -19.38 -20.52 6.87
C SER A 63 -19.84 -21.51 7.95
N ARG A 64 -19.74 -21.17 9.24
CA ARG A 64 -20.28 -21.99 10.34
C ARG A 64 -21.81 -22.05 10.35
N MET A 65 -22.48 -20.96 9.97
CA MET A 65 -23.94 -20.88 9.95
C MET A 65 -24.53 -21.56 8.71
N ASP A 66 -23.89 -21.38 7.56
CA ASP A 66 -24.42 -21.85 6.27
C ASP A 66 -23.84 -23.21 5.82
N GLY A 67 -22.89 -23.78 6.58
CA GLY A 67 -22.20 -25.03 6.23
C GLY A 67 -21.35 -24.96 4.96
N SER A 68 -21.08 -23.75 4.46
CA SER A 68 -20.38 -23.50 3.20
C SER A 68 -18.87 -23.34 3.41
N THR A 69 -18.08 -23.70 2.39
CA THR A 69 -16.62 -23.52 2.39
C THR A 69 -16.24 -22.04 2.23
N ILE A 70 -15.22 -21.60 2.97
CA ILE A 70 -14.75 -20.20 2.92
C ILE A 70 -14.21 -19.91 1.51
N ASN A 71 -14.89 -19.03 0.78
CA ASN A 71 -14.43 -18.57 -0.52
C ASN A 71 -13.32 -17.52 -0.39
N LYS A 72 -12.07 -17.96 -0.54
CA LYS A 72 -10.88 -17.10 -0.48
C LYS A 72 -10.69 -16.22 -1.71
N ALA A 73 -11.35 -16.49 -2.84
CA ALA A 73 -11.16 -15.73 -4.09
C ALA A 73 -11.48 -14.24 -3.90
N ALA A 74 -12.46 -13.92 -3.05
CA ALA A 74 -12.84 -12.54 -2.78
C ALA A 74 -11.76 -11.73 -2.04
N ILE A 75 -10.94 -12.35 -1.19
CA ILE A 75 -9.84 -11.65 -0.53
C ILE A 75 -8.63 -11.49 -1.46
N PHE A 76 -8.35 -12.47 -2.33
CA PHE A 76 -7.32 -12.35 -3.35
C PHE A 76 -7.67 -11.23 -4.34
N ALA A 77 -8.94 -11.13 -4.75
CA ALA A 77 -9.41 -10.03 -5.58
C ALA A 77 -9.29 -8.66 -4.86
N ALA A 78 -9.57 -8.60 -3.55
CA ALA A 78 -9.36 -7.39 -2.77
C ALA A 78 -7.87 -7.02 -2.65
N GLY A 79 -6.99 -8.02 -2.44
CA GLY A 79 -5.54 -7.85 -2.42
C GLY A 79 -4.99 -7.33 -3.75
N GLY A 80 -5.45 -7.87 -4.88
CA GLY A 80 -5.10 -7.36 -6.21
C GLY A 80 -5.63 -5.94 -6.45
N ALA A 81 -6.84 -5.64 -5.99
CA ALA A 81 -7.43 -4.32 -6.16
C ALA A 81 -6.65 -3.22 -5.41
N VAL A 82 -6.16 -3.48 -4.19
CA VAL A 82 -5.36 -2.50 -3.44
C VAL A 82 -3.98 -2.25 -4.05
N THR A 83 -3.48 -3.14 -4.91
CA THR A 83 -2.22 -2.93 -5.65
C THR A 83 -2.40 -2.16 -6.95
N LEU A 84 -3.62 -2.02 -7.42
CA LEU A 84 -3.89 -1.37 -8.69
C LEU A 84 -3.58 0.15 -8.65
N PRO A 85 -3.98 0.93 -7.62
CA PRO A 85 -3.60 2.33 -7.52
C PRO A 85 -2.07 2.59 -7.54
N PRO A 86 -1.23 1.94 -6.70
CA PRO A 86 0.21 2.17 -6.74
C PRO A 86 0.84 1.69 -8.06
N LEU A 87 0.32 0.61 -8.66
CA LEU A 87 0.79 0.14 -9.96
C LEU A 87 0.49 1.13 -11.09
N ILE A 88 -0.73 1.67 -11.16
CA ILE A 88 -1.09 2.69 -12.16
C ILE A 88 -0.21 3.92 -11.98
N SER A 89 0.01 4.35 -10.72
CA SER A 89 0.88 5.48 -10.43
C SER A 89 2.33 5.22 -10.89
N TRP A 90 2.86 4.02 -10.67
CA TRP A 90 4.19 3.66 -11.16
C TRP A 90 4.29 3.63 -12.69
N ILE A 91 3.27 3.12 -13.39
CA ILE A 91 3.22 3.12 -14.86
C ILE A 91 3.24 4.56 -15.40
N LEU A 92 2.45 5.45 -14.79
CA LEU A 92 2.45 6.88 -15.15
C LEU A 92 3.80 7.53 -14.89
N LEU A 93 4.48 7.20 -13.79
CA LEU A 93 5.83 7.66 -13.52
C LEU A 93 6.82 7.17 -14.58
N TYR A 94 6.77 5.90 -14.95
CA TYR A 94 7.64 5.32 -15.97
C TYR A 94 7.47 6.01 -17.34
N ILE A 95 6.22 6.28 -17.73
CA ILE A 95 5.92 7.04 -18.95
C ILE A 95 6.44 8.48 -18.84
N SER A 96 6.28 9.13 -17.68
CA SER A 96 6.76 10.48 -17.41
C SER A 96 8.30 10.58 -17.39
N ALA A 97 9.00 9.57 -16.87
CA ALA A 97 10.46 9.53 -16.87
C ALA A 97 11.04 9.31 -18.27
N LYS A 98 10.34 8.57 -19.13
CA LYS A 98 10.77 8.29 -20.52
C LYS A 98 10.24 9.29 -21.55
N GLY A 99 9.15 9.98 -21.25
CA GLY A 99 8.52 10.99 -22.10
C GLY A 99 8.87 12.39 -21.62
N SER A 100 9.51 13.20 -22.45
CA SER A 100 10.12 14.47 -22.02
C SER A 100 9.15 15.61 -21.68
N SER A 101 7.83 15.41 -21.74
CA SER A 101 6.86 16.52 -21.74
C SER A 101 5.96 16.59 -20.51
N PHE A 102 6.03 15.64 -19.56
CA PHE A 102 5.14 15.61 -18.40
C PHE A 102 5.89 15.26 -17.11
N GLU A 103 5.75 16.08 -16.07
CA GLU A 103 6.36 15.86 -14.75
C GLU A 103 5.36 15.22 -13.78
N TYR A 104 5.48 13.91 -13.56
CA TYR A 104 4.59 13.16 -12.67
C TYR A 104 5.23 12.82 -11.32
N TYR A 105 6.55 12.98 -11.16
CA TYR A 105 7.27 12.50 -9.98
C TYR A 105 6.76 13.09 -8.65
N PRO A 106 6.44 14.39 -8.53
CA PRO A 106 5.87 14.93 -7.30
C PRO A 106 4.49 14.36 -6.98
N LEU A 107 3.66 14.16 -8.01
CA LEU A 107 2.32 13.61 -7.85
C LEU A 107 2.35 12.11 -7.50
N HIS A 108 3.32 11.37 -8.06
CA HIS A 108 3.57 9.97 -7.69
C HIS A 108 3.91 9.81 -6.22
N LYS A 109 4.77 10.70 -5.68
CA LYS A 109 5.13 10.70 -4.25
C LYS A 109 3.90 10.96 -3.36
N LEU A 110 3.02 11.86 -3.76
CA LEU A 110 1.81 12.21 -3.01
C LEU A 110 0.74 11.11 -3.04
N LEU A 111 0.58 10.42 -4.17
CA LEU A 111 -0.38 9.33 -4.36
C LEU A 111 0.05 7.98 -3.76
N ASN A 112 1.27 7.93 -3.22
CA ASN A 112 1.82 6.77 -2.54
C ASN A 112 2.39 7.24 -1.20
N ALA A 113 1.56 7.93 -0.42
CA ALA A 113 1.95 8.57 0.83
C ALA A 113 2.68 7.61 1.78
N PRO A 114 2.26 6.34 1.98
CA PRO A 114 2.97 5.41 2.85
C PRO A 114 4.45 5.22 2.51
N PHE A 115 4.87 5.50 1.27
CA PHE A 115 6.23 5.34 0.78
C PHE A 115 6.88 6.67 0.37
N LEU A 116 6.28 7.81 0.67
CA LEU A 116 6.76 9.13 0.26
C LEU A 116 8.21 9.37 0.69
N GLN A 117 8.54 9.06 1.95
CA GLN A 117 9.91 9.20 2.45
C GLN A 117 10.90 8.26 1.79
N PHE A 118 10.46 7.06 1.37
CA PHE A 118 11.31 6.11 0.64
C PHE A 118 11.72 6.71 -0.70
N TYR A 119 10.77 7.30 -1.45
CA TYR A 119 11.08 7.99 -2.70
C TYR A 119 11.98 9.19 -2.50
N ASN A 120 11.82 9.94 -1.41
CA ASN A 120 12.70 11.06 -1.07
C ASN A 120 14.12 10.64 -0.65
N ILE A 121 14.31 9.42 -0.16
CA ILE A 121 15.64 8.85 0.14
C ILE A 121 16.33 8.39 -1.15
N ILE A 122 15.58 7.80 -2.09
CA ILE A 122 16.11 7.37 -3.39
C ILE A 122 16.53 8.59 -4.22
N ASN A 123 15.58 9.51 -4.45
CA ASN A 123 15.86 10.71 -5.22
C ASN A 123 15.02 11.89 -4.71
N SER A 124 15.71 12.89 -4.16
CA SER A 124 15.12 14.14 -3.68
C SER A 124 14.75 15.11 -4.79
N SER A 125 15.16 14.86 -6.04
CA SER A 125 14.78 15.68 -7.20
C SER A 125 13.26 15.76 -7.36
N ILE A 126 12.84 16.80 -8.05
CA ILE A 126 11.45 17.07 -8.43
C ILE A 126 11.18 16.52 -9.83
N HIS A 127 12.22 16.45 -10.67
CA HIS A 127 12.10 16.06 -12.07
C HIS A 127 12.12 14.54 -12.26
N ALA A 128 11.25 14.05 -13.14
CA ALA A 128 11.17 12.64 -13.48
C ALA A 128 12.34 12.17 -14.39
N CYS A 129 12.99 13.09 -15.11
CA CYS A 129 14.13 12.78 -15.98
C CYS A 129 15.42 12.47 -15.21
N ASP A 130 15.50 12.86 -13.93
CA ASP A 130 16.64 12.58 -13.06
C ASP A 130 16.63 11.14 -12.51
N LEU A 131 15.56 10.38 -12.77
CA LEU A 131 15.41 9.00 -12.30
C LEU A 131 16.21 8.04 -13.17
N SER A 132 17.11 7.29 -12.55
CA SER A 132 17.79 6.19 -13.23
C SER A 132 16.84 4.99 -13.41
N ASN A 133 17.16 4.11 -14.35
CA ASN A 133 16.43 2.83 -14.49
C ASN A 133 16.49 1.98 -13.21
N ALA A 134 17.56 2.14 -12.41
CA ALA A 134 17.69 1.45 -11.12
C ALA A 134 16.67 2.00 -10.11
N ASP A 135 16.51 3.32 -10.02
CA ASP A 135 15.55 3.96 -9.12
C ASP A 135 14.12 3.54 -9.44
N LEU A 136 13.75 3.54 -10.74
CA LEU A 136 12.44 3.09 -11.20
C LEU A 136 12.17 1.63 -10.82
N THR A 137 13.19 0.78 -10.85
CA THR A 137 13.08 -0.64 -10.47
C THR A 137 12.86 -0.79 -8.96
N VAL A 138 13.58 -0.03 -8.15
CA VAL A 138 13.44 -0.03 -6.68
C VAL A 138 12.06 0.48 -6.26
N MET A 139 11.50 1.46 -6.98
CA MET A 139 10.15 1.99 -6.75
C MET A 139 9.02 0.99 -7.08
N LEU A 140 9.32 -0.15 -7.71
CA LEU A 140 8.34 -1.22 -7.94
C LEU A 140 8.09 -2.05 -6.67
N VAL A 141 9.07 -2.10 -5.75
CA VAL A 141 9.02 -2.93 -4.54
C VAL A 141 7.85 -2.55 -3.60
N PRO A 142 7.54 -1.27 -3.34
CA PRO A 142 6.40 -0.87 -2.52
C PRO A 142 5.03 -1.38 -3.01
N ILE A 143 4.86 -1.64 -4.31
CA ILE A 143 3.56 -1.97 -4.92
C ILE A 143 2.97 -3.25 -4.34
N VAL A 144 3.80 -4.21 -3.92
CA VAL A 144 3.30 -5.50 -3.39
C VAL A 144 2.83 -5.43 -1.94
N PHE A 145 3.32 -4.46 -1.16
CA PHE A 145 3.07 -4.39 0.29
C PHE A 145 1.58 -4.27 0.66
N PRO A 146 0.76 -3.43 -0.01
CA PRO A 146 -0.68 -3.38 0.25
C PRO A 146 -1.37 -4.74 0.08
N SER A 147 -1.03 -5.50 -0.96
CA SER A 147 -1.59 -6.85 -1.17
C SER A 147 -1.17 -7.82 -0.07
N LEU A 148 0.11 -7.82 0.30
CA LEU A 148 0.62 -8.67 1.37
C LEU A 148 -0.05 -8.35 2.71
N ALA A 149 -0.26 -7.07 3.01
CA ALA A 149 -0.96 -6.61 4.21
C ALA A 149 -2.44 -7.02 4.24
N VAL A 150 -3.05 -7.31 3.10
CA VAL A 150 -4.43 -7.83 3.01
C VAL A 150 -4.47 -9.35 3.07
N ILE A 151 -3.66 -10.03 2.25
CA ILE A 151 -3.76 -11.48 2.04
C ILE A 151 -3.19 -12.27 3.22
N ILE A 152 -2.00 -11.91 3.72
CA ILE A 152 -1.31 -12.68 4.76
C ILE A 152 -2.16 -12.73 6.05
N PRO A 153 -2.65 -11.59 6.60
CA PRO A 153 -3.41 -11.63 7.85
C PRO A 153 -4.72 -12.41 7.73
N TYR A 154 -5.35 -12.39 6.55
CA TYR A 154 -6.55 -13.18 6.28
C TYR A 154 -6.25 -14.67 6.33
N LEU A 155 -5.22 -15.13 5.59
CA LEU A 155 -4.85 -16.54 5.55
C LEU A 155 -4.43 -17.07 6.92
N VAL A 156 -3.65 -16.30 7.67
CA VAL A 156 -3.23 -16.65 9.04
C VAL A 156 -4.44 -16.77 9.97
N THR A 157 -5.42 -15.87 9.84
CA THR A 157 -6.62 -15.89 10.69
C THR A 157 -7.50 -17.12 10.37
N CYS A 158 -7.69 -17.44 9.09
CA CYS A 158 -8.43 -18.62 8.69
C CYS A 158 -7.73 -19.93 9.10
N GLY A 159 -6.39 -19.99 9.06
CA GLY A 159 -5.63 -21.19 9.43
C GLY A 159 -5.63 -21.51 10.93
N LYS A 160 -5.59 -20.48 11.79
CA LYS A 160 -5.52 -20.65 13.26
C LYS A 160 -6.79 -21.24 13.89
N GLU A 161 -7.93 -21.16 13.24
CA GLU A 161 -9.19 -21.70 13.77
C GLU A 161 -9.57 -23.07 13.19
N THR A 162 -8.86 -23.56 12.16
CA THR A 162 -8.96 -24.97 11.74
C THR A 162 -8.15 -25.92 12.64
N GLU A 163 -7.25 -25.39 13.46
CA GLU A 163 -6.44 -26.16 14.42
C GLU A 163 -7.04 -26.23 15.83
N LYS A 164 -8.17 -25.54 16.09
CA LYS A 164 -8.91 -25.57 17.35
C LYS A 164 -10.19 -26.37 17.24
#